data_AF-A0A6I5W834-F1
#
_entry.id   AF-A0A6I5W834-F1
#
_cell.length_a   1.000
_cell.length_b   1.000
_cell.length_c   1.000
_cell.angle_alpha   90.00
_cell.angle_beta   90.00
_cell.angle_gamma   90.00
#
_symmetry.space_group_name_H-M   'P 1'
#
loop_
_entity.id
_entity.type
_entity.pdbx_description
1 polymer ?
#
loop_
_entity_poly.entity_id
_entity_poly.type
_entity_poly.pdbx_seq_one_letter_code
_entity_poly.pdbx_strand_id
1 'polypeptide(L)'
;MWQPQPIDTSGIEVPQAVRKEQETLSRQAHDIWAAKRLADGWRYGEVRNDIEKTHPNLVAYEELDDDDKSYDRDLIEGTIRLLIKLGFRIERDPT
;
A
#
# COMPACT_ATOMS: atom_id res chain seq x y z
N MET A 1 -8.85 -20.48 -16.69
CA MET A 1 -7.73 -20.06 -15.84
C MET A 1 -7.72 -18.54 -15.82
N TRP A 2 -7.71 -17.92 -14.64
CA TRP A 2 -7.66 -16.45 -14.55
C TRP A 2 -6.27 -15.95 -14.93
N GLN A 3 -6.20 -14.81 -15.63
CA GLN A 3 -4.95 -14.14 -16.02
C GLN A 3 -5.05 -12.66 -15.66
N PRO A 4 -4.15 -12.10 -14.83
CA PRO A 4 -4.14 -10.68 -14.54
C PRO A 4 -3.80 -9.87 -15.80
N GLN A 5 -4.47 -8.74 -15.97
CA GLN A 5 -4.27 -7.80 -17.08
C GLN A 5 -4.08 -6.38 -16.52
N PRO A 6 -2.95 -6.10 -15.84
CA PRO A 6 -2.69 -4.78 -15.30
C PRO A 6 -2.57 -3.75 -16.42
N ILE A 7 -3.08 -2.54 -16.18
CA ILE A 7 -2.88 -1.42 -17.09
C ILE A 7 -1.40 -1.02 -17.00
N ASP A 8 -0.70 -1.01 -18.13
CA ASP A 8 0.69 -0.56 -18.17
C ASP A 8 0.80 0.92 -17.79
N THR A 9 1.56 1.21 -16.74
CA THR A 9 1.83 2.57 -16.27
C THR A 9 3.32 2.92 -16.25
N SER A 10 4.17 2.11 -16.89
CA SER A 10 5.64 2.25 -16.84
C SER A 10 6.15 3.62 -17.30
N GLY A 11 5.49 4.25 -18.28
CA GLY A 11 5.83 5.59 -18.77
C GLY A 11 5.22 6.76 -18.00
N ILE A 12 4.53 6.51 -16.88
CA ILE A 12 3.86 7.56 -16.10
C ILE A 12 4.77 8.05 -14.98
N GLU A 13 5.09 9.34 -15.01
CA GLU A 13 5.83 10.01 -13.96
C GLU A 13 4.89 10.55 -12.87
N VAL A 14 5.18 10.19 -11.62
CA VAL A 14 4.48 10.73 -10.46
C VAL A 14 5.06 12.11 -10.09
N PRO A 15 4.26 13.17 -9.87
CA PRO A 15 4.80 14.47 -9.46
C PRO A 15 5.61 14.40 -8.17
N GLN A 16 6.71 15.16 -8.06
CA GLN A 16 7.60 15.12 -6.89
C GLN A 16 6.88 15.47 -5.58
N ALA A 17 5.94 16.43 -5.62
CA ALA A 17 5.14 16.79 -4.45
C ALA A 17 4.32 15.62 -3.90
N VAL A 18 3.85 14.73 -4.79
CA VAL A 18 3.12 13.51 -4.43
C VAL A 18 4.07 12.42 -3.97
N ARG A 19 5.22 12.24 -4.65
CA ARG A 19 6.26 11.27 -4.24
C ARG A 19 6.73 11.49 -2.79
N LYS A 20 6.80 12.74 -2.33
CA LYS A 20 7.17 13.04 -0.93
C LYS A 20 6.20 12.45 0.10
N GLU A 21 4.96 12.16 -0.30
CA GLU A 21 3.94 11.55 0.57
C GLU A 21 3.83 10.03 0.41
N GLN A 22 4.73 9.39 -0.36
CA GLN A 22 4.66 7.95 -0.62
C GLN A 22 4.66 7.14 0.68
N GLU A 23 5.53 7.47 1.63
CA GLU A 23 5.56 6.78 2.94
C GLU A 23 4.29 7.02 3.76
N THR A 24 3.75 8.25 3.76
CA THR A 24 2.49 8.56 4.44
C THR A 24 1.33 7.74 3.87
N LEU A 25 1.24 7.67 2.54
CA LEU A 25 0.20 6.91 1.84
C LEU A 25 0.36 5.40 2.02
N SER A 26 1.60 4.89 2.01
CA SER A 26 1.91 3.47 2.21
C SER A 26 1.55 3.02 3.63
N ARG A 27 1.93 3.81 4.63
CA ARG A 27 1.51 3.61 6.02
C ARG A 27 -0.01 3.60 6.17
N GLN A 28 -0.71 4.52 5.51
CA GLN A 28 -2.18 4.53 5.52
C GLN A 28 -2.78 3.24 4.91
N ALA A 29 -2.19 2.72 3.83
CA ALA A 29 -2.62 1.46 3.23
C ALA A 29 -2.45 0.29 4.21
N HIS A 30 -1.29 0.21 4.86
CA HIS A 30 -0.99 -0.77 5.90
C HIS A 30 -1.98 -0.68 7.07
N ASP A 31 -2.22 0.51 7.61
CA ASP A 31 -3.12 0.72 8.73
C ASP A 31 -4.56 0.29 8.39
N ILE A 32 -5.03 0.54 7.17
CA ILE A 32 -6.34 0.07 6.70
C ILE A 32 -6.38 -1.46 6.63
N TRP A 33 -5.33 -2.10 6.12
CA TRP A 33 -5.23 -3.56 6.08
C TRP A 33 -5.20 -4.15 7.49
N ALA A 34 -4.37 -3.61 8.37
CA ALA A 34 -4.19 -4.07 9.74
C ALA A 34 -5.48 -3.91 10.54
N ALA A 35 -6.15 -2.76 10.44
CA ALA A 35 -7.43 -2.51 11.11
C ALA A 35 -8.51 -3.53 10.70
N LYS A 36 -8.62 -3.85 9.41
CA LYS A 36 -9.56 -4.88 8.91
C LYS A 36 -9.21 -6.26 9.47
N ARG A 37 -7.94 -6.64 9.46
CA ARG A 37 -7.47 -7.92 10.01
C ARG A 37 -7.77 -8.04 11.50
N LEU A 38 -7.46 -7.00 12.28
CA LEU A 38 -7.78 -6.97 13.70
C LEU A 38 -9.29 -7.10 13.95
N ALA A 39 -10.13 -6.41 13.17
CA ALA A 39 -11.59 -6.53 13.26
C ALA A 39 -12.09 -7.95 12.94
N ASP A 40 -11.42 -8.64 12.02
CA ASP A 40 -11.69 -10.05 11.67
C ASP A 40 -11.15 -11.06 12.71
N GLY A 41 -10.59 -10.58 13.82
CA GLY A 41 -10.05 -11.38 14.92
C GLY A 41 -8.63 -11.88 14.70
N TRP A 42 -7.89 -11.28 13.75
CA TRP A 42 -6.47 -11.55 13.62
C TRP A 42 -5.67 -10.85 14.73
N ARG A 43 -4.51 -11.40 15.05
CA ARG A 43 -3.56 -10.84 16.01
C ARG A 43 -2.13 -10.99 15.51
N TYR A 44 -1.22 -10.25 16.13
CA TYR A 44 0.20 -10.47 15.91
C TYR A 44 0.62 -11.91 16.23
N GLY A 45 1.54 -12.44 15.44
CA GLY A 45 2.31 -13.64 15.76
C GLY A 45 3.48 -13.80 14.78
N GLU A 46 4.58 -14.37 15.25
CA GLU A 46 5.86 -14.45 14.49
C GLU A 46 5.73 -15.14 13.13
N VAL A 47 4.75 -16.03 12.97
CA VAL A 47 4.46 -16.74 11.72
C VAL A 47 2.98 -16.59 11.38
N ARG A 48 2.71 -16.48 10.08
CA ARG A 48 1.33 -16.47 9.59
C ARG A 48 0.66 -17.83 9.85
N ASN A 49 -0.50 -17.79 10.49
CA ASN A 49 -1.35 -18.97 10.69
C ASN A 49 -2.82 -18.56 10.51
N ASP A 50 -3.47 -19.10 9.48
CA ASP A 50 -4.84 -18.71 9.13
C ASP A 50 -5.89 -19.36 10.04
N ILE A 51 -5.58 -20.51 10.66
CA ILE A 51 -6.46 -21.19 11.63
C ILE A 51 -6.47 -20.40 12.94
N GLU A 52 -5.28 -20.06 13.44
CA GLU A 52 -5.10 -19.28 14.67
C GLU A 52 -5.30 -17.78 14.45
N LYS A 53 -5.40 -17.34 13.20
CA LYS A 53 -5.47 -15.94 12.76
C LYS A 53 -4.30 -15.10 13.28
N THR A 54 -3.08 -15.56 13.05
CA THR A 54 -1.85 -14.79 13.37
C THR A 54 -1.18 -14.29 12.09
N HIS A 55 -0.59 -13.09 12.13
CA HIS A 55 0.20 -12.56 11.02
C HIS A 55 1.39 -11.72 11.56
N PRO A 56 2.61 -11.88 11.02
CA PRO A 56 3.80 -11.17 11.51
C PRO A 56 3.69 -9.65 11.30
N ASN A 57 3.10 -9.23 10.19
CA ASN A 57 3.00 -7.82 9.82
C ASN A 57 1.91 -7.05 10.60
N LEU A 58 1.23 -7.66 11.58
CA LEU A 58 0.30 -6.93 12.46
C LEU A 58 1.06 -6.15 13.55
N VAL A 59 1.92 -5.25 13.08
CA VAL A 59 2.77 -4.32 13.83
C VAL A 59 2.64 -2.93 13.21
N ALA A 60 3.24 -1.90 13.82
CA ALA A 60 3.26 -0.57 13.22
C ALA A 60 4.03 -0.59 11.88
N TYR A 61 3.65 0.28 10.94
CA TYR A 61 4.30 0.35 9.64
C TYR A 61 5.82 0.54 9.76
N GLU A 62 6.29 1.31 10.74
CA GLU A 62 7.72 1.55 10.98
C GLU A 62 8.50 0.26 11.32
N GLU A 63 7.83 -0.71 11.93
CA GLU A 63 8.41 -1.97 12.40
C GLU A 63 8.48 -3.05 11.31
N LEU A 64 7.82 -2.83 10.17
CA LEU A 64 7.94 -3.71 9.01
C LEU A 64 9.35 -3.67 8.43
N ASP A 65 9.79 -4.78 7.85
CA ASP A 65 10.98 -4.79 7.03
C ASP A 65 10.74 -4.07 5.68
N ASP A 66 11.82 -3.80 4.95
CA ASP A 66 11.73 -3.04 3.70
C ASP A 66 11.01 -3.81 2.59
N ASP A 67 11.07 -5.14 2.61
CA ASP A 67 10.40 -5.98 1.62
C ASP A 67 8.88 -5.93 1.84
N ASP A 68 8.42 -5.99 3.09
CA ASP A 68 7.01 -5.84 3.44
C ASP A 68 6.49 -4.45 3.11
N LYS A 69 7.26 -3.39 3.45
CA LYS A 69 6.91 -2.01 3.07
C LYS A 69 6.85 -1.81 1.55
N SER A 70 7.66 -2.55 0.79
CA SER A 70 7.69 -2.44 -0.67
C SER A 70 6.33 -2.77 -1.30
N TYR A 71 5.56 -3.71 -0.72
CA TYR A 71 4.22 -4.04 -1.23
C TYR A 71 3.26 -2.85 -1.13
N ASP A 72 3.25 -2.14 0.00
CA ASP A 72 2.41 -0.94 0.16
C ASP A 72 2.89 0.21 -0.74
N ARG A 73 4.21 0.41 -0.84
CA ARG A 73 4.80 1.44 -1.72
C ARG A 73 4.45 1.20 -3.19
N ASP A 74 4.55 -0.04 -3.66
CA ASP A 74 4.23 -0.43 -5.03
C ASP A 74 2.74 -0.31 -5.32
N LEU A 75 1.88 -0.72 -4.37
CA LEU A 75 0.44 -0.54 -4.45
C LEU A 75 0.06 0.93 -4.62
N ILE A 76 0.64 1.80 -3.79
CA ILE A 76 0.39 3.25 -3.83
C ILE A 76 0.93 3.87 -5.12
N GLU A 77 2.17 3.53 -5.51
CA GLU A 77 2.80 4.05 -6.73
C GLU A 77 2.01 3.67 -7.99
N GLY A 78 1.62 2.39 -8.10
CA GLY A 78 0.78 1.90 -9.19
C GLY A 78 -0.57 2.60 -9.24
N THR A 79 -1.20 2.81 -8.08
CA THR A 79 -2.49 3.52 -7.97
C THR A 79 -2.38 4.96 -8.45
N ILE A 80 -1.35 5.70 -8.01
CA ILE A 80 -1.14 7.09 -8.41
C ILE A 80 -0.85 7.19 -9.90
N ARG A 81 0.03 6.33 -10.43
CA ARG A 81 0.32 6.31 -11.87
C ARG A 81 -0.92 6.00 -12.71
N LEU A 82 -1.78 5.09 -12.24
CA LEU A 82 -3.03 4.78 -12.93
C LEU A 82 -3.96 6.00 -12.97
N LEU A 83 -4.14 6.71 -11.85
CA LEU A 83 -4.93 7.94 -11.82
C LEU A 83 -4.43 8.96 -12.84
N ILE A 84 -3.11 9.17 -12.91
CA ILE A 84 -2.51 10.09 -13.90
C ILE A 84 -2.76 9.59 -15.33
N LYS A 85 -2.59 8.29 -15.60
CA LYS A 85 -2.88 7.69 -16.91
C LYS A 85 -4.34 7.87 -17.33
N LEU A 86 -5.26 7.87 -16.37
CA LEU A 86 -6.69 8.13 -16.58
C LEU A 86 -7.03 9.61 -16.79
N GLY A 87 -6.03 10.51 -16.79
CA GLY A 87 -6.21 11.93 -17.06
C GLY A 87 -6.43 12.79 -15.82
N PHE A 88 -6.30 12.24 -14.61
CA PHE A 88 -6.36 13.03 -13.38
C PHE A 88 -5.05 13.79 -13.15
N ARG A 89 -5.18 14.98 -12.57
CA ARG A 89 -4.07 15.81 -12.10
C ARG A 89 -4.11 15.85 -10.58
N ILE A 90 -2.99 15.50 -9.95
CA ILE A 90 -2.85 15.49 -8.49
C ILE A 90 -1.84 16.58 -8.12
N GLU A 91 -2.31 17.60 -7.42
CA GLU A 91 -1.52 18.74 -6.99
C GLU A 91 -1.79 19.00 -5.50
N ARG A 92 -0.77 19.48 -4.78
CA ARG A 92 -0.94 19.91 -3.40
C ARG A 92 -1.65 21.26 -3.43
N ASP A 93 -2.75 21.37 -2.69
CA ASP A 93 -3.37 22.67 -2.47
C ASP A 93 -2.36 23.59 -1.77
N PRO A 94 -2.07 24.78 -2.33
CA PRO A 94 -1.16 25.74 -1.71
C PRO A 94 -1.72 26.38 -0.43
N THR A 95 -3.00 26.18 -0.09
CA THR A 95 -3.65 26.75 1.10
C THR A 95 -3.38 25.96 2.38
#